data_AF-A0A9D4WUH1-F1
#
_entry.id   AF-A0A9D4WUH1-F1
#
_cell.length_a   1.000
_cell.length_b   1.000
_cell.length_c   1.000
_cell.angle_alpha   90.00
_cell.angle_beta   90.00
_cell.angle_gamma   90.00
#
_symmetry.space_group_name_H-M   'P 1'
#
loop_
_entity.id
_entity.type
_entity.pdbx_description
1 polymer ?
#
loop_
_entity_poly.entity_id
_entity_poly.type
_entity_poly.pdbx_seq_one_letter_code
_entity_poly.pdbx_strand_id
1 'polypeptide(L)'
;MKTRISEGHLAEAQKYAAFRVVIVGGKMFVDWYYACVQSRAMFTVWGLLQLLRKYPGLVPDVDLMFDCMDKPSINKTEHNSKPLPLFRYCTTKEHFDIPFPDWSFWGW
;
A
#
# COMPACT_ATOMS: atom_id res chain seq x y z
N MET A 1 -24.31 -8.59 -2.56
CA MET A 1 -23.77 -7.96 -1.34
C MET A 1 -22.46 -7.27 -1.72
N LYS A 2 -22.33 -5.95 -1.57
CA LYS A 2 -21.07 -5.24 -1.85
C LYS A 2 -20.18 -5.40 -0.61
N THR A 3 -19.15 -6.23 -0.68
CA THR A 3 -18.12 -6.31 0.35
C THR A 3 -17.23 -5.08 0.28
N ARG A 4 -16.85 -4.53 1.45
CA ARG A 4 -15.96 -3.37 1.59
C ARG A 4 -14.71 -3.79 2.37
N ILE A 5 -13.68 -2.94 2.32
CA ILE A 5 -12.49 -3.08 3.17
C ILE A 5 -12.89 -2.76 4.61
N SER A 6 -12.47 -3.63 5.54
CA SER A 6 -12.66 -3.43 6.99
C SER A 6 -11.32 -3.46 7.71
N GLU A 7 -11.29 -3.03 8.97
CA GLU A 7 -10.08 -3.09 9.80
C GLU A 7 -9.50 -4.51 9.89
N GLY A 8 -10.35 -5.53 9.93
CA GLY A 8 -9.91 -6.92 9.90
C GLY A 8 -9.27 -7.36 8.58
N HIS A 9 -9.52 -6.67 7.46
CA HIS A 9 -8.76 -6.88 6.22
C HIS A 9 -7.36 -6.27 6.33
N LEU A 10 -7.26 -5.07 6.90
CA LEU A 10 -5.98 -4.37 7.07
C LEU A 10 -5.08 -5.09 8.07
N ALA A 11 -5.62 -5.54 9.21
CA ALA A 11 -4.88 -6.32 10.20
C ALA A 11 -4.33 -7.64 9.61
N GLU A 12 -5.05 -8.25 8.67
CA GLU A 12 -4.56 -9.45 7.98
C GLU A 12 -3.52 -9.11 6.89
N ALA A 13 -3.76 -8.04 6.13
CA ALA A 13 -2.82 -7.56 5.12
C ALA A 13 -1.47 -7.12 5.71
N GLN A 14 -1.45 -6.67 6.96
CA GLN A 14 -0.22 -6.32 7.68
C GLN A 14 0.83 -7.42 7.66
N LYS A 15 0.42 -8.70 7.70
CA LYS A 15 1.33 -9.85 7.67
C LYS A 15 2.15 -9.95 6.37
N TYR A 16 1.68 -9.27 5.31
CA TYR A 16 2.28 -9.24 3.98
C TYR A 16 2.89 -7.88 3.64
N ALA A 17 2.73 -6.89 4.52
CA ALA A 17 3.14 -5.52 4.27
C ALA A 17 4.53 -5.23 4.83
N ALA A 18 5.28 -4.41 4.11
CA ALA A 18 6.55 -3.83 4.56
C ALA A 18 6.36 -2.60 5.43
N PHE A 19 5.36 -1.78 5.10
CA PHE A 19 5.03 -0.58 5.85
C PHE A 19 3.56 -0.21 5.65
N ARG A 20 3.04 0.55 6.60
CA ARG A 20 1.69 1.10 6.59
C ARG A 20 1.76 2.61 6.47
N VAL A 21 0.88 3.18 5.67
CA VAL A 21 0.67 4.62 5.59
C VAL A 21 -0.75 4.95 6.01
N VAL A 22 -0.88 5.85 6.97
CA VAL A 22 -2.17 6.40 7.40
C VAL A 22 -2.17 7.89 7.12
N ILE A 23 -3.18 8.37 6.41
CA ILE A 23 -3.43 9.80 6.23
C ILE A 23 -4.69 10.13 7.03
N VAL A 24 -4.59 11.08 7.96
CA VAL A 24 -5.74 11.60 8.71
C VAL A 24 -5.60 13.10 8.86
N GLY A 25 -6.64 13.86 8.49
CA GLY A 25 -6.65 15.31 8.58
C GLY A 25 -5.52 15.99 7.80
N GLY A 26 -5.14 15.41 6.66
CA GLY A 26 -4.05 15.90 5.80
C GLY A 26 -2.64 15.66 6.36
N LYS A 27 -2.50 14.91 7.46
CA LYS A 27 -1.21 14.50 8.01
C LYS A 27 -0.96 13.04 7.71
N MET A 28 0.27 12.72 7.29
CA MET A 28 0.69 11.36 6.99
C MET A 28 1.50 10.77 8.15
N PHE A 29 1.17 9.54 8.51
CA PHE A 29 1.86 8.72 9.49
C PHE A 29 2.33 7.45 8.81
N VAL A 30 3.53 6.99 9.16
CA VAL A 30 4.13 5.79 8.57
C VAL A 30 4.59 4.87 9.69
N ASP A 31 4.22 3.60 9.59
CA ASP A 31 4.65 2.53 10.48
C ASP A 31 5.42 1.49 9.66
N TRP A 32 6.56 1.03 10.19
CA TRP A 32 7.53 0.21 9.48
C TRP A 32 7.55 -1.21 10.05
N TYR A 33 7.24 -2.21 9.23
CA TYR A 33 7.16 -3.61 9.66
C TYR A 33 8.41 -4.41 9.31
N TYR A 34 8.94 -4.24 8.10
CA TYR A 34 10.21 -4.84 7.71
C TYR A 34 10.96 -3.98 6.69
N ALA A 35 12.28 -4.23 6.57
CA ALA A 35 13.16 -3.44 5.73
C ALA A 35 12.98 -3.74 4.23
N CYS A 36 12.63 -2.71 3.47
CA CYS A 36 12.65 -2.76 2.01
C CYS A 36 14.07 -2.73 1.46
N VAL A 37 14.26 -3.34 0.29
CA VAL A 37 15.50 -3.20 -0.48
C VAL A 37 15.65 -1.74 -0.91
N GLN A 38 16.85 -1.16 -0.77
CA GLN A 38 17.18 0.20 -1.22
C GLN A 38 16.25 1.30 -0.61
N SER A 39 16.09 2.40 -1.34
CA SER A 39 15.30 3.60 -1.05
C SER A 39 13.81 3.45 -1.41
N ARG A 40 13.35 2.25 -1.77
CA ARG A 40 12.04 2.00 -2.40
C ARG A 40 10.87 2.59 -1.62
N ALA A 41 10.76 2.23 -0.34
CA ALA A 41 9.66 2.71 0.49
C ALA A 41 9.77 4.21 0.78
N MET A 42 10.99 4.74 0.92
CA MET A 42 11.21 6.18 1.13
C MET A 42 10.71 7.01 -0.06
N PHE A 43 10.90 6.53 -1.29
CA PHE A 43 10.37 7.19 -2.48
C PHE A 43 8.84 7.09 -2.58
N THR A 44 8.24 5.97 -2.18
CA THR A 44 6.77 5.87 -2.08
C THR A 44 6.22 6.88 -1.07
N VAL A 45 6.82 6.96 0.13
CA VAL A 45 6.48 7.94 1.17
C VAL A 45 6.66 9.37 0.65
N TRP A 46 7.77 9.65 -0.04
CA TRP A 46 8.01 10.96 -0.66
C TRP A 46 6.94 11.32 -1.70
N GLY A 47 6.54 10.38 -2.55
CA GLY A 47 5.49 10.60 -3.53
C GLY A 47 4.15 10.96 -2.89
N LEU A 48 3.78 10.30 -1.80
CA LEU A 48 2.57 10.61 -1.03
C LEU A 48 2.66 11.97 -0.33
N LEU A 49 3.84 12.35 0.20
CA LEU A 49 4.06 13.70 0.73
C LEU A 49 3.86 14.77 -0.35
N GLN A 50 4.36 14.53 -1.55
CA GLN A 50 4.18 15.46 -2.67
C GLN A 50 2.72 15.55 -3.10
N LEU A 51 1.96 14.43 -3.07
CA LEU A 51 0.52 14.42 -3.30
C LEU A 51 -0.22 15.31 -2.28
N LEU A 52 0.08 15.15 -0.99
CA LEU A 52 -0.52 15.95 0.08
C LEU A 52 -0.22 17.44 -0.05
N ARG A 53 1.02 17.79 -0.43
CA ARG A 53 1.41 19.20 -0.67
C ARG A 53 0.71 19.81 -1.87
N LYS A 54 0.52 19.02 -2.94
CA LYS A 54 -0.12 19.49 -4.18
C LYS A 54 -1.63 19.65 -4.04
N TYR A 55 -2.27 18.81 -3.22
CA TYR A 55 -3.73 18.76 -3.07
C TYR A 55 -4.16 18.90 -1.60
N PRO A 56 -3.88 20.03 -0.95
CA PRO A 56 -4.20 20.22 0.46
C PRO A 56 -5.71 20.16 0.70
N GLY A 57 -6.13 19.34 1.66
CA GLY A 57 -7.55 19.16 2.03
C GLY A 57 -8.38 18.30 1.07
N LEU A 58 -7.80 17.82 -0.04
CA LEU A 58 -8.49 16.97 -1.02
C LEU A 58 -8.12 15.49 -0.91
N VAL A 59 -6.97 15.17 -0.30
CA VAL A 59 -6.60 13.78 -0.02
C VAL A 59 -7.44 13.29 1.17
N PRO A 60 -8.22 12.21 1.00
CA PRO A 60 -9.09 11.72 2.06
C PRO A 60 -8.30 11.05 3.18
N ASP A 61 -8.97 10.91 4.32
CA ASP A 61 -8.48 10.03 5.38
C ASP A 61 -8.47 8.58 4.85
N VAL A 62 -7.32 7.91 4.94
CA VAL A 62 -7.11 6.59 4.36
C VAL A 62 -6.04 5.81 5.10
N ASP A 63 -6.19 4.49 5.11
CA ASP A 63 -5.27 3.52 5.70
C ASP A 63 -4.81 2.52 4.63
N LEU A 64 -3.50 2.47 4.40
CA LEU A 64 -2.87 1.80 3.27
C LEU A 64 -1.76 0.85 3.74
N MET A 65 -1.77 -0.37 3.20
CA MET A 65 -0.71 -1.36 3.39
C MET A 65 0.13 -1.46 2.12
N PHE A 66 1.45 -1.36 2.23
CA PHE A 66 2.37 -1.45 1.11
C PHE A 66 3.34 -2.60 1.28
N ASP A 67 3.66 -3.26 0.17
CA ASP A 67 4.81 -4.14 0.09
C ASP A 67 5.74 -3.76 -1.06
N CYS A 68 7.04 -3.84 -0.79
CA CYS A 68 8.08 -3.24 -1.62
C CYS A 68 8.93 -4.26 -2.40
N MET A 69 8.57 -5.53 -2.37
CA MET A 69 9.26 -6.59 -3.12
C MET A 69 8.77 -6.68 -4.57
N ASP A 70 9.54 -7.38 -5.41
CA ASP A 70 9.36 -7.39 -6.87
C ASP A 70 8.25 -8.30 -7.39
N LYS A 71 7.77 -9.26 -6.59
CA LYS A 71 6.78 -10.25 -7.00
C LYS A 71 5.45 -10.02 -6.28
N PRO A 72 4.30 -10.27 -6.93
CA PRO A 72 3.00 -10.19 -6.26
C PRO A 72 2.89 -11.26 -5.17
N SER A 73 1.99 -11.05 -4.21
CA SER A 73 1.92 -11.86 -2.97
C SER A 73 0.53 -12.37 -2.63
N ILE A 74 -0.54 -11.62 -2.95
CA ILE A 74 -1.89 -12.00 -2.55
C ILE A 74 -2.51 -12.88 -3.63
N ASN A 75 -2.29 -14.19 -3.54
CA ASN A 75 -2.82 -15.15 -4.51
C ASN A 75 -4.35 -15.27 -4.44
N LYS A 76 -5.02 -15.29 -5.59
CA LYS A 76 -6.49 -15.43 -5.67
C LYS A 76 -7.00 -16.75 -5.13
N THR A 77 -6.28 -17.86 -5.29
CA THR A 77 -6.75 -19.17 -4.82
C THR A 77 -6.80 -19.23 -3.30
N GLU A 78 -5.83 -18.60 -2.62
CA GLU A 78 -5.70 -18.59 -1.17
C GLU A 78 -6.60 -17.52 -0.52
N HIS A 79 -6.77 -16.37 -1.18
CA HIS A 79 -7.47 -15.21 -0.62
C HIS A 79 -8.85 -14.94 -1.24
N ASN A 80 -9.44 -15.87 -1.99
CA ASN A 80 -10.73 -15.65 -2.67
C ASN A 80 -11.87 -15.25 -1.72
N SER A 81 -11.92 -15.85 -0.53
CA SER A 81 -12.96 -15.57 0.48
C SER A 81 -12.75 -14.23 1.20
N LYS A 82 -11.51 -13.73 1.23
CA LYS A 82 -11.12 -12.48 1.90
C LYS A 82 -9.95 -11.82 1.17
N PRO A 83 -10.20 -11.12 0.05
CA PRO A 83 -9.15 -10.43 -0.69
C PRO A 83 -8.49 -9.36 0.18
N LEU A 84 -7.16 -9.36 0.25
CA LEU A 84 -6.41 -8.43 1.10
C LEU A 84 -5.98 -7.20 0.29
N PRO A 85 -6.25 -5.97 0.77
CA PRO A 85 -5.87 -4.75 0.08
C PRO A 85 -4.39 -4.43 0.35
N LEU A 86 -3.50 -4.96 -0.48
CA LEU A 86 -2.07 -4.70 -0.40
C LEU A 86 -1.60 -3.98 -1.66
N PHE A 87 -0.95 -2.83 -1.48
CA PHE A 87 -0.36 -2.06 -2.57
C PHE A 87 1.03 -2.59 -2.91
N ARG A 88 1.28 -2.77 -4.21
CA ARG A 88 2.55 -3.28 -4.73
C ARG A 88 2.90 -2.64 -6.06
N TYR A 89 4.15 -2.81 -6.48
CA TYR A 89 4.64 -2.27 -7.75
C TYR A 89 4.20 -3.09 -8.97
N CYS A 90 3.88 -4.38 -8.77
CA CYS A 90 3.43 -5.26 -9.82
C CYS A 90 2.29 -6.18 -9.35
N THR A 91 1.52 -6.69 -10.30
CA THR A 91 0.48 -7.69 -10.08
C THR A 91 0.34 -8.59 -11.31
N THR A 92 -0.44 -9.66 -11.21
CA THR A 92 -0.78 -10.54 -12.33
C THR A 92 -2.28 -10.87 -12.30
N LYS A 93 -2.80 -11.61 -13.28
CA LYS A 93 -4.22 -11.97 -13.32
C LYS A 93 -4.61 -12.90 -12.16
N GLU A 94 -3.64 -13.60 -11.60
CA GLU A 94 -3.76 -14.60 -10.56
C GLU A 94 -3.68 -14.00 -9.14
N HIS A 95 -3.46 -12.68 -9.02
CA HIS A 95 -3.23 -12.01 -7.75
C HIS A 95 -4.19 -10.84 -7.50
N PHE A 96 -4.39 -10.50 -6.23
CA PHE A 96 -5.23 -9.39 -5.78
C PHE A 96 -4.44 -8.13 -5.42
N ASP A 97 -3.10 -8.17 -5.47
CA ASP A 97 -2.26 -7.02 -5.18
C ASP A 97 -2.66 -5.82 -6.06
N ILE A 98 -2.75 -4.64 -5.42
CA ILE A 98 -3.20 -3.40 -6.05
C ILE A 98 -1.96 -2.70 -6.62
N PRO A 99 -1.82 -2.57 -7.95
CA PRO A 99 -0.66 -1.93 -8.54
C PRO A 99 -0.63 -0.43 -8.17
N PHE A 100 0.52 0.02 -7.68
CA PHE A 100 0.85 1.39 -7.35
C PHE A 100 2.08 1.81 -8.15
N PRO A 101 2.17 3.08 -8.61
CA PRO A 101 3.38 3.59 -9.24
C PRO A 101 4.62 3.29 -8.39
N ASP A 102 5.62 2.68 -9.00
CA ASP A 102 6.78 2.23 -8.26
C ASP A 102 7.72 3.36 -7.84
N TRP A 103 8.70 3.03 -7.01
CA TRP A 103 9.67 3.98 -6.50
C TRP A 103 10.47 4.67 -7.63
N SER A 104 10.65 4.00 -8.77
CA SER A 104 11.47 4.47 -9.89
C SER A 104 10.90 5.71 -10.56
N PHE A 105 9.60 5.94 -10.42
CA PHE A 105 8.95 7.15 -10.93
C PHE A 105 9.39 8.42 -10.15
N TRP A 106 9.86 8.27 -8.90
CA TRP A 106 10.34 9.38 -8.07
C TRP A 106 11.87 9.44 -7.95
N GLY A 107 12.58 8.33 -8.12
CA GLY A 107 14.05 8.29 -8.13
C GLY A 107 14.64 6.89 -7.93
N TRP A 108 15.97 6.83 -7.89
CA TRP A 108 16.77 5.64 -7.60
C TRP A 108 17.74 5.93 -6.45
#